data_AF-A0A6C1NLD8-F1
#
_entry.id   AF-A0A6C1NLD8-F1
#
_cell.length_a   1.000
_cell.length_b   1.000
_cell.length_c   1.000
_cell.angle_alpha   90.00
_cell.angle_beta   90.00
_cell.angle_gamma   90.00
#
_symmetry.space_group_name_H-M   'P 1'
#
loop_
_entity.id
_entity.type
_entity.pdbx_description
1 polymer ?
#
loop_
_entity_poly.entity_id
_entity_poly.type
_entity_poly.pdbx_seq_one_letter_code
_entity_poly.pdbx_strand_id
1 'polypeptide(L)'
;MTDKNKLKDRARDELFSHINRCGVLQAAEEDQRHWMDETMEYLGERYPDLSDSDLKELYTLGMRFCSPAIPHGRPGVGSDEAEDEVVEVETDVSVEGEADSDSDSDAGEQPRTVEAAGAA
;
A
#
# COMPACT_ATOMS: atom_id res chain seq x y z
N MET A 1 12.77 -18.85 -25.35
CA MET A 1 12.44 -18.76 -23.92
C MET A 1 12.92 -17.42 -23.42
N THR A 2 12.01 -16.58 -22.91
CA THR A 2 12.40 -15.36 -22.20
C THR A 2 13.10 -15.77 -20.90
N ASP A 3 14.32 -15.30 -20.69
CA ASP A 3 15.03 -15.53 -19.44
C ASP A 3 14.34 -14.73 -18.34
N LYS A 4 13.63 -15.40 -17.41
CA LYS A 4 12.89 -14.76 -16.32
C LYS A 4 13.75 -13.79 -15.50
N ASN A 5 15.01 -14.14 -15.25
CA ASN A 5 15.96 -13.25 -14.58
C ASN A 5 16.17 -11.94 -15.35
N LYS A 6 16.37 -12.00 -16.68
CA LYS A 6 16.52 -10.78 -17.49
C LYS A 6 15.25 -9.93 -17.50
N LEU A 7 14.08 -10.57 -17.40
CA LEU A 7 12.80 -9.85 -17.31
C LEU A 7 12.68 -9.11 -15.98
N LYS A 8 13.00 -9.79 -14.88
CA LYS A 8 13.03 -9.22 -13.54
C LYS A 8 14.05 -8.10 -13.40
N ASP A 9 15.24 -8.26 -13.99
CA ASP A 9 16.26 -7.21 -14.01
C ASP A 9 15.75 -5.95 -14.70
N ARG A 10 15.05 -6.09 -15.84
CA ARG A 10 14.43 -4.95 -16.53
C ARG A 10 13.34 -4.28 -15.71
N ALA A 11 12.46 -5.07 -15.08
CA ALA A 11 11.41 -4.54 -14.22
C ALA A 11 11.98 -3.81 -13.00
N ARG A 12 13.07 -4.33 -12.43
CA ARG A 12 13.83 -3.71 -11.33
C ARG A 12 14.44 -2.37 -11.76
N ASP A 13 15.09 -2.33 -12.91
CA ASP A 13 15.69 -1.10 -13.42
C ASP A 13 14.62 -0.03 -13.71
N GLU A 14 13.47 -0.46 -14.26
CA GLU A 14 12.33 0.43 -14.52
C GLU A 14 11.70 0.97 -13.22
N LEU A 15 11.55 0.12 -12.19
CA LEU A 15 11.10 0.53 -10.85
C LEU A 15 12.00 1.62 -10.27
N PHE A 16 13.31 1.40 -10.27
CA PHE A 16 14.25 2.38 -9.72
C PHE A 16 14.33 3.66 -10.55
N SER A 17 14.17 3.57 -11.87
CA SER A 17 14.05 4.77 -12.69
C SER A 17 12.82 5.59 -12.31
N HIS A 18 11.70 4.96 -12.02
CA HIS A 18 10.47 5.65 -11.59
C HIS A 18 10.63 6.29 -10.21
N ILE A 19 11.16 5.55 -9.22
CA ILE A 19 11.42 6.08 -7.88
C ILE A 19 12.28 7.35 -7.94
N ASN A 20 13.38 7.31 -8.70
CA ASN A 20 14.30 8.44 -8.81
C ASN A 20 13.71 9.62 -9.59
N ARG A 21 12.92 9.36 -10.63
CA ARG A 21 12.34 10.41 -11.49
C ARG A 21 11.17 11.13 -10.83
N CYS A 22 10.37 10.41 -10.05
CA CYS A 22 9.18 10.93 -9.39
C CYS A 22 9.48 11.52 -8.00
N GLY A 23 10.73 11.43 -7.51
CA GLY A 23 11.10 11.99 -6.21
C GLY A 23 10.49 11.27 -5.01
N VAL A 24 10.11 9.99 -5.17
CA VAL A 24 9.40 9.19 -4.15
C VAL A 24 10.17 9.13 -2.83
N LEU A 25 11.50 9.19 -2.89
CA LEU A 25 12.38 9.20 -1.71
C LEU A 25 12.12 10.36 -0.73
N GLN A 26 11.52 11.46 -1.20
CA GLN A 26 11.22 12.65 -0.40
C GLN A 26 9.78 12.67 0.12
N ALA A 27 8.92 11.76 -0.37
CA ALA A 27 7.52 11.68 0.04
C ALA A 27 7.39 11.05 1.43
N ALA A 28 6.23 11.26 2.09
CA ALA A 28 5.93 10.59 3.35
C ALA A 28 5.86 9.06 3.17
N GLU A 29 6.10 8.30 4.24
CA GLU A 29 6.13 6.84 4.16
C GLU A 29 4.80 6.24 3.65
N GLU A 30 3.68 6.87 3.97
CA GLU A 30 2.36 6.47 3.47
C GLU A 30 2.20 6.67 1.97
N ASP A 31 2.65 7.82 1.45
CA ASP A 31 2.65 8.12 0.02
C ASP A 31 3.62 7.19 -0.73
N GLN A 32 4.77 6.89 -0.14
CA GLN A 32 5.72 5.93 -0.69
C GLN A 32 5.11 4.54 -0.85
N ARG A 33 4.37 4.06 0.16
CA ARG A 33 3.67 2.77 0.11
C ARG A 33 2.59 2.76 -0.97
N HIS A 34 1.74 3.78 -0.97
CA HIS A 34 0.67 3.90 -1.95
C HIS A 34 1.22 3.93 -3.38
N TRP A 35 2.23 4.74 -3.62
CA TRP A 35 2.92 4.80 -4.90
C TRP A 35 3.56 3.46 -5.29
N MET A 36 4.14 2.74 -4.33
CA MET A 36 4.74 1.43 -4.59
C MET A 36 3.68 0.40 -4.96
N ASP A 37 2.52 0.40 -4.31
CA ASP A 37 1.39 -0.47 -4.63
C ASP A 37 0.90 -0.23 -6.07
N GLU A 38 0.64 1.03 -6.44
CA GLU A 38 0.26 1.41 -7.81
C GLU A 38 1.33 1.02 -8.84
N THR A 39 2.61 1.17 -8.48
CA THR A 39 3.72 0.80 -9.35
C THR A 39 3.83 -0.72 -9.54
N MET A 40 3.50 -1.52 -8.53
CA MET A 40 3.47 -2.98 -8.69
C MET A 40 2.35 -3.43 -9.63
N GLU A 41 1.18 -2.79 -9.57
CA GLU A 41 0.08 -3.04 -10.50
C GLU A 41 0.52 -2.76 -11.94
N TYR A 42 1.11 -1.58 -12.18
CA TYR A 42 1.68 -1.21 -13.48
C TYR A 42 2.73 -2.21 -13.98
N LEU A 43 3.66 -2.64 -13.12
CA LEU A 43 4.68 -3.61 -13.48
C LEU A 43 4.08 -5.00 -13.79
N GLY A 44 3.04 -5.40 -13.07
CA GLY A 44 2.32 -6.65 -13.33
C GLY A 44 1.63 -6.66 -14.68
N GLU A 45 1.00 -5.55 -15.07
CA GLU A 45 0.38 -5.40 -16.39
C GLU A 45 1.43 -5.38 -17.53
N ARG A 46 2.55 -4.68 -17.30
CA ARG A 46 3.61 -4.53 -18.30
C ARG A 46 4.45 -5.79 -18.49
N TYR A 47 4.66 -6.55 -17.42
CA TYR A 47 5.45 -7.77 -17.40
C TYR A 47 4.60 -8.96 -16.95
N PRO A 48 3.62 -9.41 -17.75
CA PRO A 48 2.68 -10.47 -17.36
C PRO A 48 3.34 -11.85 -17.18
N ASP A 49 4.58 -12.02 -17.65
CA ASP A 49 5.39 -13.23 -17.46
C ASP A 49 6.12 -13.27 -16.10
N LEU A 50 6.10 -12.17 -15.33
CA LEU A 50 6.61 -12.16 -13.95
C LEU A 50 5.63 -12.88 -13.04
N SER A 51 6.17 -13.63 -12.08
CA SER A 51 5.35 -14.24 -11.05
C SER A 51 4.98 -13.22 -9.96
N ASP A 52 3.88 -13.48 -9.24
CA ASP A 52 3.52 -12.67 -8.06
C ASP A 52 4.64 -12.61 -7.02
N SER A 53 5.44 -13.69 -6.88
CA SER A 53 6.60 -13.67 -5.99
C SER A 53 7.69 -12.71 -6.47
N ASP A 54 7.90 -12.61 -7.78
CA ASP A 54 8.88 -11.67 -8.34
C ASP A 54 8.44 -10.24 -8.10
N LEU A 55 7.16 -9.92 -8.31
CA LEU A 55 6.59 -8.60 -8.02
C LEU A 55 6.70 -8.26 -6.53
N LYS A 56 6.41 -9.20 -5.64
CA LYS A 56 6.56 -9.01 -4.19
C LYS A 56 8.02 -8.77 -3.76
N GLU A 57 8.97 -9.46 -4.40
CA GLU A 57 10.39 -9.20 -4.18
C GLU A 57 10.78 -7.81 -4.67
N LEU A 58 10.31 -7.37 -5.84
CA LEU A 58 10.53 -6.01 -6.35
C LEU A 58 9.95 -4.96 -5.40
N TYR A 59 8.75 -5.16 -4.89
CA TYR A 59 8.14 -4.30 -3.86
C TYR A 59 9.03 -4.17 -2.63
N THR A 60 9.47 -5.31 -2.09
CA THR A 60 10.32 -5.34 -0.89
C THR A 60 11.65 -4.61 -1.12
N LEU A 61 12.24 -4.78 -2.32
CA LEU A 61 13.46 -4.06 -2.70
C LEU A 61 13.22 -2.56 -2.85
N GLY A 62 12.10 -2.15 -3.46
CA GLY A 62 11.71 -0.75 -3.62
C GLY A 62 11.50 -0.05 -2.29
N MET A 63 10.73 -0.66 -1.38
CA MET A 63 10.49 -0.10 -0.04
C MET A 63 11.78 0.02 0.79
N ARG A 64 12.67 -0.97 0.70
CA ARG A 64 14.00 -0.91 1.35
C ARG A 64 14.89 0.17 0.75
N PHE A 65 14.77 0.42 -0.54
CA PHE A 65 15.50 1.49 -1.20
C PHE A 65 15.01 2.88 -0.75
N CYS A 66 13.72 3.02 -0.46
CA CYS A 66 13.15 4.26 0.09
C CYS A 66 13.43 4.45 1.58
N SER A 67 13.77 3.38 2.31
CA SER A 67 14.12 3.47 3.73
C SER A 67 15.46 4.20 3.92
N PRO A 68 15.54 5.16 4.85
CA PRO A 68 16.79 5.88 5.11
C PRO A 68 17.88 4.89 5.57
N ALA A 69 19.08 4.99 4.98
CA ALA A 69 20.23 4.22 5.44
C ALA A 69 20.51 4.57 6.91
N ILE A 70 20.58 3.54 7.77
CA ILE A 70 20.86 3.70 9.20
C ILE A 70 22.06 4.66 9.35
N PRO A 71 21.89 5.81 10.05
CA PRO A 71 22.98 6.75 10.24
C PRO A 71 24.01 6.11 11.17
N HIS A 72 25.04 5.49 10.59
CA HIS A 72 26.23 5.10 11.31
C HIS A 72 27.04 6.38 11.65
N GLY A 73 26.59 7.12 12.66
CA GLY A 73 27.41 8.03 13.45
C GLY A 73 28.04 9.23 12.73
N ARG A 74 27.21 10.23 12.39
CA ARG A 74 27.48 11.66 12.70
C ARG A 74 26.19 12.47 12.45
N PRO A 75 25.62 13.17 13.44
CA PRO A 75 24.55 14.11 13.16
C PRO A 75 25.17 15.35 12.54
N GLY A 76 24.92 15.57 11.26
CA GLY A 76 25.50 16.68 10.52
C GLY A 76 24.72 16.97 9.26
N VAL A 77 23.68 17.79 9.43
CA VAL A 77 23.05 18.68 8.45
C VAL A 77 22.47 18.04 7.17
N GLY A 78 21.16 18.13 7.00
CA GLY A 78 20.53 17.91 5.70
C GLY A 78 19.04 17.60 5.77
N SER A 79 18.24 18.64 5.49
CA SER A 79 16.84 18.60 5.08
C SER A 79 15.79 18.44 6.18
N ASP A 80 15.64 19.51 6.97
CA ASP A 80 14.33 19.91 7.52
C ASP A 80 14.06 21.31 6.97
N GLU A 81 13.24 21.39 5.94
CA GLU A 81 12.52 22.61 5.56
C GLU A 81 11.13 22.15 5.12
N ALA A 82 10.39 21.61 6.09
CA ALA A 82 8.93 21.57 6.02
C ALA A 82 8.44 22.85 6.68
N GLU A 83 7.94 23.75 5.84
CA GLU A 83 7.37 25.03 6.23
C GLU A 83 6.05 24.74 6.97
N ASP A 84 6.10 24.79 8.31
CA ASP A 84 4.94 24.71 9.20
C ASP A 84 4.16 26.04 9.14
N GLU A 85 3.30 26.20 8.13
CA GLU A 85 2.25 27.22 8.17
C GLU A 85 1.16 26.78 9.14
N VAL A 86 1.24 27.30 10.36
CA VAL A 86 0.19 27.21 11.38
C VAL A 86 -1.08 27.91 10.89
N VAL A 87 -2.10 27.13 10.50
CA VAL A 87 -3.47 27.64 10.34
C VAL A 87 -4.20 27.35 11.65
N GLU A 88 -4.35 28.39 12.48
CA GLU A 88 -5.16 28.36 13.69
C GLU A 88 -6.63 28.17 13.30
N VAL A 89 -7.17 26.97 13.51
CA VAL A 89 -8.62 26.71 13.42
C VAL A 89 -9.17 26.69 14.85
N GLU A 90 -9.77 27.81 15.24
CA GLU A 90 -10.58 27.91 16.46
C GLU A 90 -11.74 26.90 16.39
N THR A 91 -11.76 25.97 17.31
CA THR A 91 -12.84 24.98 17.49
C THR A 91 -13.88 25.55 18.43
N ASP A 92 -14.97 26.08 17.88
CA ASP A 92 -16.20 26.34 18.64
C ASP A 92 -17.01 25.04 18.74
N VAL A 93 -17.18 24.60 19.98
CA VAL A 93 -17.96 23.43 20.37
C VAL A 93 -19.41 23.86 20.57
N SER A 94 -20.33 23.23 19.85
CA SER A 94 -21.75 23.23 20.20
C SER A 94 -22.27 21.80 20.13
N VAL A 95 -22.56 21.26 21.31
CA VAL A 95 -23.18 19.97 21.55
C VAL A 95 -24.67 20.18 21.80
N GLU A 96 -25.52 19.56 20.99
CA GLU A 96 -26.91 19.18 21.31
C GLU A 96 -27.11 17.82 20.59
N GLY A 97 -27.40 16.72 21.31
CA GLY A 97 -28.78 16.28 21.56
C GLY A 97 -29.47 15.98 20.21
N GLU A 98 -29.86 14.77 19.86
CA GLU A 98 -31.00 14.05 20.43
C GLU A 98 -31.03 12.59 19.94
N ALA A 99 -31.78 11.78 20.69
CA ALA A 99 -32.03 10.36 20.50
C ALA A 99 -32.99 10.03 19.35
N ASP A 100 -32.87 8.83 18.77
CA ASP A 100 -33.94 7.81 18.60
C ASP A 100 -33.31 6.59 17.90
N SER A 101 -33.20 5.41 18.51
CA SER A 101 -34.21 4.36 18.67
C SER A 101 -34.57 3.61 17.37
N ASP A 102 -34.35 2.29 17.46
CA ASP A 102 -35.04 1.19 16.76
C ASP A 102 -34.93 1.05 15.23
N SER A 103 -34.31 -0.05 14.79
CA SER A 103 -35.07 -1.05 14.05
C SER A 103 -34.33 -2.39 14.03
N ASP A 104 -34.91 -3.33 14.76
CA ASP A 104 -34.78 -4.77 14.56
C ASP A 104 -35.19 -5.16 13.12
N SER A 105 -34.49 -6.13 12.52
CA SER A 105 -35.01 -6.97 11.45
C SER A 105 -34.30 -8.32 11.49
N ASP A 106 -34.84 -9.13 12.39
CA ASP A 106 -34.91 -10.59 12.37
C ASP A 106 -35.46 -11.18 11.05
N ALA A 107 -35.16 -12.47 10.83
CA ALA A 107 -35.54 -13.39 9.74
C ALA A 107 -34.73 -13.25 8.41
N GLY A 108 -34.00 -14.24 7.91
CA GLY A 108 -33.97 -15.69 8.15
C GLY A 108 -34.17 -16.42 6.82
N GLU A 109 -33.17 -17.17 6.31
CA GLU A 109 -33.44 -18.39 5.53
C GLU A 109 -32.20 -19.29 5.41
N GLN A 110 -32.44 -20.61 5.40
CA GLN A 110 -31.52 -21.67 5.82
C GLN A 110 -30.73 -22.32 4.67
N PRO A 111 -29.55 -22.95 4.93
CA PRO A 111 -28.96 -23.88 3.99
C PRO A 111 -29.66 -25.25 4.06
N ARG A 112 -30.39 -25.61 3.01
CA ARG A 112 -30.85 -26.98 2.77
C ARG A 112 -29.75 -27.79 2.05
N THR A 113 -28.94 -28.54 2.80
CA THR A 113 -28.18 -29.65 2.22
C THR A 113 -29.00 -30.93 2.38
N VAL A 114 -29.50 -31.44 1.27
CA VAL A 114 -30.04 -32.80 1.18
C VAL A 114 -28.87 -33.77 1.30
N GLU A 115 -28.81 -34.53 2.40
CA GLU A 115 -27.93 -35.69 2.48
C GLU A 115 -28.78 -36.96 2.58
N ALA A 116 -28.51 -37.85 1.63
CA ALA A 116 -29.16 -39.14 1.47
C ALA A 116 -28.38 -40.21 2.24
N ALA A 117 -29.07 -40.92 3.14
CA ALA A 117 -28.73 -42.25 3.65
C ALA A 117 -30.03 -42.85 4.22
N GLY A 118 -30.51 -44.04 3.90
CA GLY A 118 -29.82 -45.25 3.46
C GLY A 118 -29.54 -46.16 4.66
N ALA A 119 -30.57 -46.87 5.16
CA ALA A 119 -30.57 -48.06 6.05
C ALA A 119 -31.92 -48.10 6.80
N ALA A 120 -32.66 -49.19 7.00
CA ALA A 120 -32.45 -50.63 6.80
C ALA A 120 -33.83 -51.30 6.65
#